data_AF-A0A947IGV0-F1
#
_entry.id   AF-A0A947IGV0-F1
#
_cell.length_a   1.000
_cell.length_b   1.000
_cell.length_c   1.000
_cell.angle_alpha   90.00
_cell.angle_beta   90.00
_cell.angle_gamma   90.00
#
_symmetry.space_group_name_H-M   'P 1'
#
loop_
_entity.id
_entity.type
_entity.pdbx_description
1 polymer ?
#
loop_
_entity_poly.entity_id
_entity_poly.type
_entity_poly.pdbx_seq_one_letter_code
_entity_poly.pdbx_strand_id
1 'polypeptide(L)'
;AIAIEANWSDWAGATRRLKINASNPDAPAPVNTLSQSSSLKMHSRIVYSLGIEKALASGDVVRAGYSYHSLIIDKDSLSPTFALTPQHDYALGYGTKLNANWLMNIAFAYQPRKSVQYNNTELPFGDSVETNESFSVHFTFSKLP
;
A
#
# COMPACT_ATOMS: atom_id res chain seq x y z
N ALA A 1 4.57 8.38 24.32
CA ALA A 1 3.24 7.75 24.23
C ALA A 1 3.35 6.44 23.46
N ILE A 2 2.43 5.51 23.69
CA ILE A 2 2.27 4.28 22.91
C ILE A 2 0.82 4.27 22.39
N ALA A 3 0.63 3.91 21.13
CA ALA A 3 -0.67 3.76 20.50
C ALA A 3 -0.77 2.37 19.85
N ILE A 4 -1.92 1.73 20.01
CA ILE A 4 -2.25 0.45 19.39
C ILE A 4 -3.61 0.60 18.75
N GLU A 5 -3.75 0.17 17.50
CA GLU A 5 -4.97 0.30 16.72
C GLU A 5 -5.25 -0.98 15.93
N ALA A 6 -6.53 -1.29 15.77
CA ALA A 6 -7.01 -2.35 14.91
C ALA A 6 -8.12 -1.82 14.01
N ASN A 7 -7.89 -1.85 12.70
CA ASN A 7 -8.85 -1.39 11.70
C ASN A 7 -9.36 -2.56 10.87
N TRP A 8 -10.68 -2.75 10.85
CA TRP A 8 -11.34 -3.70 9.97
C TRP A 8 -11.99 -2.97 8.79
N SER A 9 -11.91 -3.56 7.60
CA SER A 9 -12.54 -3.03 6.40
C SER A 9 -13.14 -4.15 5.57
N ASP A 10 -14.40 -3.99 5.16
CA ASP A 10 -15.06 -4.96 4.29
C ASP A 10 -14.66 -4.75 2.83
N TRP A 11 -13.84 -5.68 2.34
CA TRP A 11 -13.46 -5.76 0.93
C TRP A 11 -14.14 -6.91 0.20
N ALA A 12 -14.83 -7.81 0.91
CA ALA A 12 -15.42 -9.01 0.31
C ALA A 12 -16.52 -8.66 -0.70
N GLY A 13 -17.20 -7.52 -0.49
CA GLY A 13 -18.20 -6.98 -1.40
C GLY A 13 -17.67 -5.98 -2.44
N ALA A 14 -16.40 -5.59 -2.40
CA ALA A 14 -15.90 -4.43 -3.15
C ALA A 14 -15.87 -4.66 -4.67
N THR A 15 -15.39 -5.83 -5.12
CA THR A 15 -15.40 -6.21 -6.53
C THR A 15 -15.35 -7.73 -6.68
N ARG A 16 -15.90 -8.23 -7.78
CA ARG A 16 -15.95 -9.67 -8.11
C ARG A 16 -15.27 -10.00 -9.44
N ARG A 17 -14.89 -8.98 -10.21
CA ARG A 17 -14.39 -9.15 -11.57
C ARG A 17 -13.42 -8.03 -11.92
N LEU A 18 -12.29 -8.42 -12.50
CA LEU A 18 -11.36 -7.52 -13.15
C LEU A 18 -11.57 -7.61 -14.66
N LYS A 19 -11.62 -6.47 -15.35
CA LYS A 19 -11.69 -6.42 -16.82
C LYS A 19 -10.63 -5.47 -17.35
N ILE A 20 -9.76 -5.99 -18.21
CA ILE A 20 -8.72 -5.23 -18.89
C ILE A 20 -9.16 -5.09 -20.34
N ASN A 21 -9.21 -3.84 -20.83
CA ASN A 21 -9.46 -3.54 -22.23
C ASN A 21 -8.24 -2.82 -22.79
N ALA A 22 -7.69 -3.33 -23.87
CA ALA A 22 -6.67 -2.66 -24.67
C ALA A 22 -7.25 -2.41 -26.07
N SER A 23 -6.95 -1.25 -26.65
CA SER A 23 -7.45 -0.80 -27.94
C SER A 23 -6.44 0.14 -28.59
N ASN A 24 -6.58 0.38 -29.90
CA ASN A 24 -5.75 1.32 -30.67
C ASN A 24 -4.25 0.97 -30.57
N PRO A 25 -3.82 -0.18 -31.12
CA PRO A 25 -2.42 -0.58 -31.06
C PRO A 25 -1.53 0.40 -31.84
N ASP A 26 -0.38 0.75 -31.26
CA ASP A 26 0.61 1.67 -31.88
C ASP A 26 1.41 1.02 -33.03
N ALA A 27 1.24 -0.29 -33.24
CA ALA A 27 1.90 -1.08 -34.28
C ALA A 27 0.91 -2.09 -34.88
N PRO A 28 1.20 -2.67 -36.06
CA PRO A 28 0.37 -3.74 -36.62
C PRO A 28 0.20 -4.87 -35.59
N ALA A 29 -1.06 -5.13 -35.20
CA ALA A 29 -1.43 -6.15 -34.24
C ALA A 29 -2.46 -7.12 -34.84
N PRO A 30 -2.53 -8.37 -34.36
CA PRO A 30 -3.51 -9.35 -34.87
C PRO A 30 -4.98 -8.93 -34.66
N VAL A 31 -5.23 -8.07 -33.66
CA VAL A 31 -6.56 -7.53 -33.32
C VAL A 31 -6.44 -6.06 -32.92
N ASN A 32 -7.46 -5.26 -33.24
CA ASN A 32 -7.52 -3.83 -32.86
C ASN A 32 -7.99 -3.60 -31.41
N THR A 33 -8.62 -4.59 -30.81
CA THR A 33 -9.13 -4.56 -29.44
C THR A 33 -8.90 -5.91 -28.78
N LEU A 34 -8.42 -5.89 -27.53
CA LEU A 34 -8.28 -7.04 -26.66
C LEU A 34 -9.09 -6.79 -25.39
N SER A 35 -9.87 -7.78 -24.97
CA SER A 35 -10.62 -7.73 -23.71
C SER A 35 -10.36 -9.01 -22.94
N GLN A 36 -9.78 -8.87 -21.75
CA GLN A 36 -9.55 -9.98 -20.82
C GLN A 36 -10.34 -9.73 -19.54
N SER A 37 -10.94 -10.77 -19.01
CA SER A 37 -11.58 -10.70 -17.70
C SER A 37 -11.15 -11.85 -16.82
N SER A 38 -11.04 -11.59 -15.52
CA SER A 38 -10.85 -12.62 -14.52
C SER A 38 -11.79 -12.42 -13.34
N SER A 39 -12.16 -13.52 -12.72
CA SER A 39 -12.76 -13.61 -11.41
C SER A 39 -11.81 -13.00 -10.38
N LEU A 40 -12.37 -12.23 -9.45
CA LEU A 40 -11.62 -11.64 -8.35
C LEU A 40 -12.37 -11.97 -7.06
N LYS A 41 -11.72 -12.70 -6.17
CA LYS A 41 -12.25 -13.01 -4.84
C LYS A 41 -11.45 -12.24 -3.80
N MET A 42 -12.15 -11.36 -3.09
CA MET A 42 -11.60 -10.54 -2.02
C MET A 42 -12.18 -10.97 -0.68
N HIS A 43 -11.43 -10.70 0.38
CA HIS A 43 -11.78 -10.93 1.78
C HIS A 43 -11.68 -9.63 2.56
N SER A 44 -12.45 -9.53 3.64
CA SER A 44 -12.30 -8.42 4.56
C SER A 44 -10.87 -8.36 5.11
N ARG A 45 -10.38 -7.13 5.34
CA ARG A 45 -9.03 -6.85 5.82
C ARG A 45 -9.08 -6.44 7.28
N ILE A 46 -8.10 -6.91 8.05
CA ILE A 46 -7.75 -6.31 9.32
C ILE A 46 -6.32 -5.78 9.27
N VAL A 47 -6.13 -4.60 9.85
CA VAL A 47 -4.85 -3.94 10.01
C VAL A 47 -4.58 -3.76 11.50
N TYR A 48 -3.45 -4.27 11.97
CA TYR A 48 -2.97 -4.08 13.33
C TYR A 48 -1.77 -3.15 13.31
N SER A 49 -1.85 -2.06 14.07
CA SER A 49 -0.82 -1.03 14.10
C SER A 49 -0.33 -0.79 15.52
N LEU A 50 0.99 -0.61 15.65
CA LEU A 50 1.66 -0.20 16.87
C LEU A 50 2.49 1.04 16.56
N GLY A 51 2.33 2.08 17.38
CA GLY A 51 3.07 3.33 17.28
C GLY A 51 3.69 3.73 18.62
N ILE A 52 4.89 4.29 18.56
CA ILE A 52 5.59 4.85 19.72
C ILE A 52 6.00 6.28 19.38
N GLU A 53 5.79 7.17 20.34
CA GLU A 53 6.21 8.56 20.30
C GLU A 53 7.07 8.88 21.52
N LYS A 54 8.20 9.56 21.31
CA LYS A 54 9.07 10.05 22.38
C LYS A 54 9.41 11.52 22.17
N ALA A 55 9.08 12.34 23.18
CA ALA A 55 9.58 13.70 23.27
C ALA A 55 11.05 13.69 23.75
N LEU A 56 11.88 14.52 23.13
CA LEU A 56 13.28 14.71 23.47
C LEU A 56 13.43 15.93 24.38
N ALA A 57 14.56 16.04 25.07
CA ALA A 57 14.84 17.18 25.96
C ALA A 57 14.86 18.53 25.23
N SER A 58 15.15 18.54 23.92
CA SER A 58 15.08 19.73 23.04
C SER A 58 13.65 20.23 22.78
N GLY A 59 12.62 19.46 23.15
CA GLY A 59 11.23 19.70 22.75
C GLY A 59 10.85 19.08 21.39
N ASP A 60 11.81 18.43 20.72
CA ASP A 60 11.55 17.65 19.51
C ASP A 60 10.79 16.36 19.82
N VAL A 61 10.20 15.76 18.80
CA VAL A 61 9.46 14.51 18.91
C VAL A 61 9.91 13.52 17.87
N VAL A 62 10.25 12.30 18.29
CA VAL A 62 10.51 11.17 17.39
C VAL A 62 9.37 10.16 17.47
N ARG A 63 9.03 9.58 16.32
CA ARG A 63 7.95 8.59 16.16
C ARG A 63 8.45 7.40 15.39
N ALA A 64 7.98 6.22 15.77
CA ALA A 64 8.18 4.99 15.02
C ALA A 64 6.87 4.19 15.02
N GLY A 65 6.59 3.48 13.94
CA GLY A 65 5.39 2.67 13.82
C GLY A 65 5.59 1.45 12.93
N TYR A 66 4.78 0.43 13.19
CA TYR A 66 4.68 -0.78 12.40
C TYR A 66 3.21 -1.16 12.24
N SER A 67 2.84 -1.55 11.04
CA SER A 67 1.51 -2.10 10.76
C SER A 67 1.61 -3.44 10.04
N TYR A 68 0.82 -4.41 10.50
CA TYR A 68 0.58 -5.67 9.81
C TYR A 68 -0.83 -5.69 9.25
N HIS A 69 -0.96 -6.18 8.03
CA HIS A 69 -2.21 -6.19 7.30
C HIS A 69 -2.48 -7.59 6.76
N SER A 70 -3.72 -8.08 6.93
CA SER A 70 -4.13 -9.33 6.28
C SER A 70 -4.25 -9.14 4.75
N LEU A 71 -4.10 -10.22 4.00
CA LEU A 71 -4.29 -10.21 2.55
C LEU A 71 -5.76 -9.92 2.23
N ILE A 72 -5.99 -9.02 1.26
CA ILE A 72 -7.33 -8.71 0.76
C ILE A 72 -7.75 -9.70 -0.33
N ILE A 73 -6.82 -10.20 -1.14
CA ILE A 73 -7.13 -11.00 -2.33
C ILE A 73 -6.79 -12.48 -2.10
N ASP A 74 -7.65 -13.38 -2.57
CA ASP A 74 -7.35 -14.82 -2.63
C ASP A 74 -6.16 -15.11 -3.54
N LYS A 75 -5.30 -16.06 -3.17
CA LYS A 75 -4.09 -16.37 -3.94
C LYS A 75 -4.39 -16.68 -5.41
N ASP A 76 -5.45 -17.43 -5.67
CA ASP A 76 -5.87 -17.82 -7.03
C ASP A 76 -6.47 -16.66 -7.84
N SER A 77 -6.78 -15.53 -7.19
CA SER A 77 -7.27 -14.29 -7.82
C SER A 77 -6.17 -13.24 -8.02
N LEU A 78 -4.93 -13.54 -7.66
CA LEU A 78 -3.80 -12.61 -7.85
C LEU A 78 -3.55 -12.34 -9.34
N SER A 79 -3.23 -11.09 -9.67
CA SER A 79 -2.93 -10.64 -11.04
C SER A 79 -1.79 -9.62 -11.07
N PRO A 80 -0.88 -9.66 -12.08
CA PRO A 80 0.16 -8.64 -12.34
C PRO A 80 -0.35 -7.21 -12.34
N THR A 81 -1.60 -7.05 -12.74
CA THR A 81 -2.25 -5.76 -12.89
C THR A 81 -2.88 -5.25 -11.59
N PHE A 82 -2.87 -6.04 -10.52
CA PHE A 82 -3.51 -5.69 -9.25
C PHE A 82 -2.70 -6.20 -8.04
N ALA A 83 -1.80 -5.34 -7.55
CA ALA A 83 -0.79 -5.66 -6.53
C ALA A 83 -1.24 -5.29 -5.10
N LEU A 84 -2.15 -6.06 -4.51
CA LEU A 84 -2.59 -5.91 -3.10
C LEU A 84 -1.97 -6.96 -2.15
N THR A 85 -0.75 -7.40 -2.46
CA THR A 85 -0.03 -8.44 -1.71
C THR A 85 0.80 -7.93 -0.51
N PRO A 86 1.26 -6.66 -0.43
CA PRO A 86 2.06 -6.22 0.70
C PRO A 86 1.30 -6.26 2.02
N GLN A 87 2.01 -6.60 3.10
CA GLN A 87 1.39 -6.85 4.41
C GLN A 87 2.06 -6.11 5.57
N HIS A 88 3.19 -5.47 5.32
CA HIS A 88 4.02 -4.87 6.36
C HIS A 88 4.33 -3.44 5.97
N ASP A 89 4.01 -2.51 6.85
CA ASP A 89 4.32 -1.10 6.71
C ASP A 89 5.13 -0.63 7.93
N TYR A 90 6.19 0.12 7.66
CA TYR A 90 7.05 0.74 8.66
C TYR A 90 6.98 2.25 8.51
N ALA A 91 6.96 2.96 9.63
CA ALA A 91 6.98 4.41 9.64
C ALA A 91 7.99 4.96 10.63
N LEU A 92 8.69 6.01 10.24
CA LEU A 92 9.53 6.83 11.11
C LEU A 92 9.12 8.29 10.96
N GLY A 93 9.08 9.03 12.05
CA GLY A 93 8.69 10.43 12.04
C GLY A 93 9.55 11.28 12.97
N TYR A 94 9.73 12.54 12.58
CA TYR A 94 10.40 13.55 13.39
C TYR A 94 9.63 14.86 13.31
N GLY A 95 9.43 15.50 14.45
CA GLY A 95 8.79 16.80 14.57
C GLY A 95 9.63 17.74 15.41
N THR A 96 9.78 18.99 14.96
CA THR A 96 10.56 20.01 15.66
C THR A 96 9.93 21.39 15.51
N LYS A 97 10.08 22.22 16.55
CA LYS A 97 9.79 23.65 16.46
C LYS A 97 11.04 24.37 15.98
N LEU A 98 11.00 24.93 14.78
CA LEU A 98 12.16 25.68 14.25
C LEU A 98 12.39 26.98 15.02
N ASN A 99 11.32 27.57 15.53
CA ASN A 99 11.31 28.70 16.45
C ASN A 99 9.92 28.82 17.12
N ALA A 100 9.65 29.94 17.79
CA ALA A 100 8.38 30.20 18.46
C ALA A 100 7.15 30.19 17.51
N ASN A 101 7.37 30.31 16.21
CA ASN A 101 6.31 30.55 15.23
C ASN A 101 6.14 29.42 14.22
N TRP A 102 7.08 28.46 14.14
CA TRP A 102 7.12 27.49 13.05
C TRP A 102 7.34 26.07 13.54
N LEU A 103 6.51 25.16 13.03
CA LEU A 103 6.58 23.71 13.25
C LEU A 103 6.93 23.01 11.94
N MET A 104 7.83 22.04 12.03
CA MET A 104 8.19 21.15 10.94
C MET A 104 7.94 19.70 11.36
N ASN A 105 7.31 18.91 10.51
CA ASN A 105 7.26 17.45 10.66
C ASN A 105 7.69 16.77 9.36
N ILE A 106 8.48 15.72 9.50
CA ILE A 106 8.83 14.80 8.42
C ILE A 106 8.48 13.38 8.84
N ALA A 107 7.95 12.59 7.93
CA ALA A 107 7.69 11.17 8.11
C ALA A 107 8.15 10.38 6.89
N PHE A 108 8.72 9.22 7.14
CA PHE A 108 9.11 8.22 6.16
C PHE A 108 8.18 7.03 6.35
N ALA A 109 7.58 6.55 5.26
CA ALA A 109 6.84 5.30 5.25
C ALA A 109 7.48 4.34 4.26
N TYR A 110 7.66 3.09 4.68
CA TYR A 110 8.31 2.05 3.91
C TYR A 110 7.50 0.77 3.98
N GLN A 111 7.18 0.24 2.81
CA GLN A 111 6.55 -1.05 2.61
C GLN A 111 7.59 -1.95 1.93
N PRO A 112 8.14 -2.97 2.63
CA PRO A 112 9.22 -3.75 2.10
C PRO A 112 8.86 -4.50 0.84
N ARG A 113 9.88 -4.72 0.02
CA ARG A 113 9.77 -5.52 -1.18
C ARG A 113 9.13 -6.87 -0.87
N LYS A 114 8.03 -7.16 -1.56
CA LYS A 114 7.38 -8.47 -1.58
C LYS A 114 7.23 -8.91 -3.01
N SER A 115 7.53 -10.18 -3.25
CA SER A 115 7.31 -10.81 -4.54
C SER A 115 6.42 -12.03 -4.38
N VAL A 116 5.44 -12.18 -5.26
CA VAL A 116 4.49 -13.28 -5.24
C VAL A 116 4.33 -13.85 -6.65
N GLN A 117 4.50 -15.16 -6.78
CA GLN A 117 4.22 -15.85 -8.02
C GLN A 117 2.72 -15.82 -8.32
N TYR A 118 2.35 -15.43 -9.53
CA TYR A 118 0.97 -15.55 -9.98
C TYR A 118 0.66 -16.98 -10.40
N ASN A 119 -0.53 -17.45 -10.01
CA ASN A 119 -1.06 -18.77 -10.37
C ASN A 119 -2.45 -18.69 -11.04
N ASN A 120 -2.94 -17.48 -11.34
CA ASN A 120 -4.25 -17.28 -11.95
C ASN A 120 -4.21 -17.64 -13.45
N THR A 121 -4.82 -18.77 -13.79
CA THR A 121 -4.88 -19.30 -15.16
C THR A 121 -5.93 -18.62 -16.05
N GLU A 122 -6.81 -17.78 -15.49
CA GLU A 122 -7.79 -17.01 -16.26
C GLU A 122 -7.15 -15.82 -16.99
N LEU A 123 -5.91 -15.48 -16.67
CA LEU A 123 -5.18 -14.37 -17.26
C LEU A 123 -3.95 -14.85 -18.04
N PRO A 124 -3.64 -14.25 -19.21
CA PRO A 124 -2.57 -14.70 -20.08
C PRO A 124 -1.19 -14.18 -19.62
N PHE A 125 -0.91 -14.23 -18.32
CA PHE A 125 0.33 -13.71 -17.75
C PHE A 125 1.37 -14.80 -17.44
N GLY A 126 1.02 -16.08 -17.59
CA GLY A 126 1.95 -17.20 -17.43
C GLY A 126 2.68 -17.17 -16.08
N ASP A 127 3.99 -17.41 -16.10
CA ASP A 127 4.86 -17.48 -14.91
C ASP A 127 5.28 -16.10 -14.38
N SER A 128 4.47 -15.06 -14.62
CA SER A 128 4.76 -13.72 -14.13
C SER A 128 4.89 -13.68 -12.60
N VAL A 129 5.75 -12.77 -12.12
CA VAL A 129 5.95 -12.51 -10.69
C VAL A 129 5.51 -11.08 -10.38
N GLU A 130 4.66 -10.96 -9.37
CA GLU A 130 4.34 -9.68 -8.73
C GLU A 130 5.57 -9.19 -7.99
N THR A 131 5.87 -7.91 -8.03
CA THR A 131 6.82 -7.30 -7.09
C THR A 131 6.34 -5.92 -6.74
N ASN A 132 6.15 -5.67 -5.44
CA ASN A 132 5.77 -4.37 -4.92
C ASN A 132 6.67 -3.98 -3.75
N GLU A 133 7.11 -2.75 -3.80
CA GLU A 133 7.90 -2.06 -2.79
C GLU A 133 7.45 -0.59 -2.85
N SER A 134 7.31 0.04 -1.69
CA SER A 134 6.94 1.44 -1.64
C SER A 134 7.78 2.16 -0.59
N PHE A 135 8.22 3.35 -0.96
CA PHE A 135 8.86 4.29 -0.05
C PHE A 135 8.23 5.66 -0.30
N SER A 136 7.82 6.32 0.76
CA SER A 136 7.27 7.67 0.67
C SER A 136 7.79 8.55 1.79
N VAL A 137 7.86 9.84 1.48
CA VAL A 137 8.24 10.89 2.43
C VAL A 137 7.09 11.87 2.49
N HIS A 138 6.65 12.18 3.70
CA HIS A 138 5.66 13.21 3.96
C HIS A 138 6.31 14.32 4.77
N PHE A 139 6.14 15.56 4.34
CA PHE A 139 6.67 16.75 4.99
C PHE A 139 5.57 17.76 5.20
N THR A 140 5.55 18.37 6.39
CA THR A 140 4.67 19.50 6.70
C THR A 140 5.47 20.62 7.34
N PHE A 141 5.16 21.84 6.93
CA PHE A 141 5.67 23.07 7.51
C PHE A 141 4.50 23.98 7.80
N SER A 142 4.31 24.35 9.06
CA SER A 142 3.13 25.09 9.49
C SER A 142 3.50 26.17 10.51
N LYS A 143 2.73 27.26 10.45
CA LYS A 143 2.83 28.34 11.43
C LYS A 143 2.09 27.92 12.70
N LEU A 144 2.71 28.11 13.86
CA LEU A 144 2.05 27.93 15.15
C LEU A 144 1.01 29.04 15.35
N PRO A 145 -0.17 28.72 15.93
CA PRO A 145 -1.22 29.69 16.19
C PRO A 145 -0.76 30.83 17.11
#